data_AF-A0A348N6C5-F1
#
_entry.id   AF-A0A348N6C5-F1
#
_cell.length_a   1.000
_cell.length_b   1.000
_cell.length_c   1.000
_cell.angle_alpha   90.00
_cell.angle_beta   90.00
_cell.angle_gamma   90.00
#
_symmetry.space_group_name_H-M   'P 1'
#
loop_
_entity.id
_entity.type
_entity.pdbx_description
1 polymer ?
#
loop_
_entity_poly.entity_id
_entity_poly.type
_entity_poly.pdbx_seq_one_letter_code
_entity_poly.pdbx_strand_id
1 'polypeptide(L)' 'MFHPIKHYKTITRHRHLVMKGCFEVGLYKQGLLHDLSKYNPIEFIPGALYYKGTESPNNSERRKKGYSSAWLHHKGRNKH' A
#
# COMPACT_ATOMS: atom_id res chain seq x y z
N MET A 1 -4.42 -15.56 -8.03
CA MET A 1 -3.02 -15.99 -8.10
C MET A 1 -2.20 -15.03 -7.27
N PHE A 2 -1.25 -15.53 -6.47
CA PHE A 2 -0.44 -14.70 -5.58
C PHE A 2 0.66 -13.98 -6.38
N HIS A 3 0.78 -12.66 -6.25
CA HIS A 3 1.71 -11.84 -7.04
C HIS A 3 2.57 -10.90 -6.17
N PRO A 4 3.47 -11.44 -5.33
CA PRO A 4 4.24 -10.66 -4.36
C PRO A 4 5.19 -9.67 -5.02
N ILE A 5 5.90 -10.10 -6.07
CA ILE A 5 6.89 -9.25 -6.76
C ILE A 5 6.20 -8.08 -7.48
N LYS A 6 5.07 -8.35 -8.16
CA LYS A 6 4.32 -7.29 -8.87
C LYS A 6 3.74 -6.29 -7.86
N HIS A 7 3.18 -6.78 -6.76
CA HIS A 7 2.65 -5.92 -5.71
C HIS A 7 3.75 -5.05 -5.07
N TYR A 8 4.88 -5.65 -4.70
CA TYR A 8 6.04 -4.96 -4.15
C TYR A 8 6.55 -3.82 -5.05
N LYS A 9 6.74 -4.10 -6.35
CA LYS A 9 7.16 -3.08 -7.32
C LYS A 9 6.17 -1.92 -7.38
N THR A 10 4.87 -2.20 -7.36
CA THR A 10 3.82 -1.18 -7.42
C THR A 10 3.79 -0.28 -6.19
N ILE A 11 3.78 -0.84 -4.97
CA ILE A 11 3.76 -0.04 -3.74
C ILE A 11 5.06 0.77 -3.55
N THR A 12 6.20 0.20 -3.96
CA THR A 12 7.51 0.86 -3.85
C THR A 12 7.64 2.01 -4.85
N ARG A 13 7.16 1.82 -6.08
CA ARG A 13 7.10 2.91 -7.06
C ARG A 13 6.19 4.04 -6.57
N HIS A 14 5.02 3.73 -6.02
CA HIS A 14 4.13 4.73 -5.43
C HIS A 14 4.82 5.52 -4.31
N ARG A 15 5.44 4.83 -3.35
CA ARG A 15 6.16 5.46 -2.24
C ARG A 15 7.25 6.42 -2.72
N HIS A 16 8.05 6.04 -3.71
CA HIS A 16 9.09 6.93 -4.26
C HIS A 16 8.51 8.16 -4.96
N LEU A 17 7.39 8.03 -5.67
CA LEU A 17 6.72 9.17 -6.31
C LEU A 17 6.22 10.17 -5.25
N VAL A 18 5.57 9.69 -4.20
CA VAL A 18 5.12 10.54 -3.09
C VAL A 18 6.31 11.18 -2.37
N MET A 19 7.36 10.40 -2.08
CA MET A 19 8.57 10.90 -1.45
C MET A 19 9.20 12.04 -2.24
N LYS A 20 9.30 11.91 -3.57
CA LYS A 20 9.82 12.97 -4.44
C LYS A 20 9.00 14.25 -4.29
N GLY A 21 7.68 14.18 -4.40
CA GLY A 21 6.81 15.34 -4.24
C GLY A 21 6.91 15.97 -2.85
N CYS A 22 6.96 15.16 -1.79
CA CYS A 22 7.17 15.64 -0.43
C CYS A 22 8.51 16.38 -0.27
N PHE A 23 9.57 15.89 -0.90
CA PHE A 23 10.90 16.50 -0.81
C PHE A 23 10.96 17.86 -1.52
N GLU A 24 10.26 18.01 -2.64
CA GLU A 24 10.16 19.27 -3.38
C GLU A 24 9.51 20.40 -2.56
N VAL A 25 8.67 20.07 -1.58
CA VAL A 25 7.99 21.05 -0.70
C VAL A 25 8.48 21.03 0.76
N GLY A 26 9.62 20.37 1.03
CA GLY A 26 10.24 20.34 2.36
C GLY A 26 9.58 19.40 3.39
N LEU A 27 8.63 18.55 2.99
CA LEU A 27 7.95 17.57 3.83
C LEU A 27 8.75 16.25 3.94
N TYR A 28 10.04 16.32 4.26
CA TYR A 28 10.95 15.16 4.22
C TYR A 28 10.50 13.99 5.10
N LYS A 29 10.06 14.28 6.34
CA LYS A 29 9.63 13.25 7.28
C LYS A 29 8.41 12.49 6.77
N GLN A 30 7.43 13.21 6.20
CA GLN A 30 6.24 12.63 5.58
C GLN A 30 6.64 11.74 4.41
N GLY A 31 7.50 12.23 3.50
CA GLY A 31 7.98 11.45 2.36
C GLY A 31 8.71 10.16 2.76
N LEU A 32 9.54 10.20 3.81
CA LEU A 32 10.27 9.02 4.29
C LEU A 32 9.36 7.98 4.95
N LEU A 33 8.39 8.43 5.76
CA LEU A 33 7.51 7.57 6.55
C LEU A 33 6.23 7.14 5.81
N HIS A 34 5.92 7.75 4.67
CA HIS A 34 4.72 7.47 3.90
C HIS A 34 4.62 5.98 3.52
N ASP A 35 3.45 5.40 3.78
CA ASP A 35 3.07 4.03 3.42
C ASP A 35 4.02 2.91 3.88
N LEU A 36 4.85 3.14 4.91
CA LEU A 36 5.75 2.08 5.43
C LEU A 36 4.99 0.85 5.95
N SER A 37 3.76 1.01 6.45
CA SER A 37 2.96 -0.15 6.90
C SER A 37 2.56 -1.10 5.77
N LYS A 38 2.61 -0.67 4.49
CA LYS A 38 2.30 -1.52 3.32
C LYS A 38 3.25 -2.69 3.17
N TYR A 39 4.43 -2.61 3.78
CA TYR A 39 5.44 -3.67 3.79
C TYR A 39 5.24 -4.67 4.94
N ASN A 40 4.37 -4.38 5.91
CA ASN A 40 4.03 -5.31 6.98
C ASN A 40 3.27 -6.52 6.40
N PRO A 41 3.56 -7.77 6.83
CA PRO A 41 2.87 -8.96 6.33
C PRO A 41 1.33 -8.87 6.37
N ILE A 42 0.76 -8.19 7.37
CA ILE A 42 -0.70 -8.02 7.53
C ILE A 42 -1.32 -7.25 6.36
N GLU A 43 -0.59 -6.30 5.77
CA GLU A 43 -1.04 -5.55 4.59
C GLU A 43 -0.52 -6.14 3.28
N PHE A 44 0.74 -6.58 3.29
CA PHE A 44 1.44 -7.04 2.10
C PHE A 44 0.88 -8.35 1.55
N ILE A 45 0.57 -9.33 2.41
CA ILE A 45 0.09 -10.64 1.97
C ILE A 45 -1.28 -10.53 1.29
N PRO A 46 -2.30 -9.86 1.89
CA PRO A 46 -3.55 -9.61 1.17
C PRO A 46 -3.32 -8.77 -0.10
N GLY A 47 -2.45 -7.76 -0.02
CA GLY A 47 -2.10 -6.92 -1.17
C GLY A 47 -1.58 -7.72 -2.37
N ALA A 48 -0.70 -8.70 -2.12
CA ALA A 48 -0.15 -9.60 -3.13
C ALA A 48 -1.15 -10.69 -3.57
N LEU A 49 -2.01 -11.17 -2.68
CA LEU A 49 -3.03 -12.18 -2.97
C LEU A 49 -4.15 -11.65 -3.87
N TYR A 50 -4.57 -10.41 -3.64
CA TYR A 50 -5.64 -9.74 -4.38
C TYR A 50 -5.14 -8.82 -5.49
N TYR A 51 -3.85 -8.87 -5.80
CA TYR A 51 -3.23 -8.06 -6.86
C TYR A 51 -3.75 -8.46 -8.24
N LYS A 52 -4.35 -7.50 -8.96
CA LYS A 52 -4.77 -7.65 -10.37
C LYS A 52 -4.04 -6.71 -11.34
N GLY A 53 -3.40 -5.65 -10.83
CA GLY A 53 -2.72 -4.63 -11.63
C GLY A 53 -3.62 -3.55 -12.22
N THR A 54 -4.94 -3.77 -12.31
CA THR A 54 -5.92 -2.81 -12.85
C THR A 54 -6.70 -2.06 -11.77
N GLU A 55 -6.62 -2.51 -10.52
CA GLU A 55 -7.36 -1.93 -9.40
C GLU A 55 -6.68 -2.22 -8.05
N SER A 56 -7.10 -1.51 -7.01
CA SER A 56 -6.60 -1.71 -5.65
C SER A 56 -6.88 -3.13 -5.15
N PRO A 57 -5.87 -3.83 -4.58
CA PRO A 57 -6.05 -5.12 -3.93
C PRO A 57 -7.11 -5.08 -2.82
N ASN A 58 -7.24 -3.97 -2.10
CA ASN A 58 -8.24 -3.80 -1.04
C ASN A 58 -9.67 -3.85 -1.57
N ASN A 59 -9.92 -3.31 -2.78
CA ASN A 59 -11.24 -3.40 -3.42
C ASN A 59 -11.55 -4.84 -3.85
N SER A 60 -10.54 -5.54 -4.36
CA SER A 60 -10.65 -6.96 -4.70
C SER A 60 -10.89 -7.85 -3.48
N GLU A 61 -10.23 -7.56 -2.35
CA GLU A 61 -10.49 -8.24 -1.08
C GLU A 61 -11.92 -7.97 -0.59
N ARG A 62 -12.32 -6.69 -0.56
CA ARG A 62 -13.64 -6.26 -0.08
C ARG A 62 -14.78 -6.88 -0.88
N ARG A 63 -14.67 -7.00 -2.20
CA ARG A 63 -15.70 -7.68 -3.01
C ARG A 63 -15.81 -9.17 -2.72
N LYS A 64 -14.73 -9.81 -2.27
CA LYS A 64 -14.71 -11.26 -1.98
C LYS A 64 -15.09 -11.59 -0.54
N LYS A 65 -14.70 -10.74 0.43
CA LYS A 65 -14.87 -10.99 1.88
C LYS A 65 -15.86 -10.06 2.57
N GLY A 66 -16.26 -8.97 1.93
CA GLY A 66 -17.04 -7.88 2.55
C GLY A 66 -16.20 -6.82 3.27
N TYR A 67 -14.90 -7.05 3.48
CA TYR A 67 -13.98 -6.11 4.14
C TYR A 67 -12.57 -6.21 3.56
N SER A 68 -11.69 -5.27 3.91
CA SER A 68 -10.26 -5.38 3.62
C SER A 68 -9.44 -5.40 4.89
N SER A 69 -8.72 -6.50 5.12
CA SER A 69 -7.84 -6.68 6.27
C SER A 69 -6.68 -5.68 6.24
N ALA A 70 -6.07 -5.51 5.06
CA ALA A 70 -5.00 -4.54 4.84
C ALA A 70 -5.46 -3.10 5.11
N TRP A 71 -6.68 -2.73 4.69
CA TRP A 71 -7.22 -1.39 4.98
C TRP A 71 -7.54 -1.19 6.46
N LEU A 72 -8.11 -2.19 7.15
CA LEU A 72 -8.40 -2.10 8.59
C LEU A 72 -7.12 -1.98 9.42
N HIS A 73 -6.04 -2.65 9.00
CA HIS A 73 -4.73 -2.48 9.62
C HIS A 73 -4.16 -1.09 9.36
N HIS A 74 -4.24 -0.61 8.12
CA HIS A 74 -3.76 0.72 7.74
C HIS A 74 -4.50 1.87 8.42
N LYS A 75 -5.82 1.76 8.56
CA LYS A 75 -6.70 2.80 9.12
C LYS A 75 -6.23 3.18 10.52
N GLY A 76 -5.90 4.46 10.72
CA GLY A 76 -5.46 5.00 12.01
C GLY A 76 -4.00 4.72 12.38
N ARG A 77 -3.25 3.97 11.55
CA ARG A 77 -1.81 3.69 11.78
C ARG A 77 -0.88 4.50 10.87
N ASN A 78 -1.28 4.75 9.63
CA ASN A 78 -0.58 5.70 8.74
C ASN A 78 -1.28 7.06 8.77
N LYS A 79 -0.55 8.08 9.22
CA LYS A 79 -0.95 9.48 9.08
C LYS A 79 -0.65 9.89 7.63
N HIS A 80 -1.72 10.06 6.85
CA HIS A 80 -1.67 10.67 5.51
C HIS A 80 -1.54 12.18 5.66
#